data_AF-A0A832CGB3-F1
#
_entry.id   AF-A0A832CGB3-F1
#
_cell.length_a   1.000
_cell.length_b   1.000
_cell.length_c   1.000
_cell.angle_alpha   90.00
_cell.angle_beta   90.00
_cell.angle_gamma   90.00
#
_symmetry.space_group_name_H-M   'P 1'
#
loop_
_entity.id
_entity.type
_entity.pdbx_description
1 polymer ?
#
loop_
_entity_poly.entity_id
_entity_poly.type
_entity_poly.pdbx_seq_one_letter_code
_entity_poly.pdbx_strand_id
1 'polypeptide(L)'
;MMWFYRAVKNPAARRKWLVFISTIAAIVFGYGAYRIMIGDSAIRVALLLAIFSLFILLYAIMALGKPRYYFLDDEFVIYRPFRTRLGEVTGYSVDEGRMLIKLKKRGILGVKTLYFENIEDLKEAEKRLKKKLRS
;
A
#
# COMPACT_ATOMS: atom_id res chain seq x y z
N MET A 1 8.38 9.90 15.99
CA MET A 1 9.31 9.19 15.08
C MET A 1 8.72 9.23 13.69
N MET A 2 9.53 9.57 12.70
CA MET A 2 9.14 9.48 11.30
C MET A 2 9.97 8.38 10.65
N TRP A 3 9.33 7.55 9.83
CA TRP A 3 10.04 6.63 8.94
C TRP A 3 9.35 6.64 7.59
N PHE A 4 10.04 6.16 6.58
CA PHE A 4 9.49 6.06 5.25
C PHE A 4 9.59 4.63 4.74
N TYR A 5 8.76 4.33 3.75
CA TYR A 5 8.92 3.13 2.95
C TYR A 5 8.58 3.37 1.48
N ARG A 6 9.28 2.66 0.62
CA ARG A 6 8.98 2.47 -0.80
C ARG A 6 8.36 1.11 -0.95
N ALA A 7 7.25 1.05 -1.69
CA ALA A 7 6.57 -0.21 -1.93
C ALA A 7 7.46 -1.21 -2.68
N VAL A 8 8.44 -0.75 -3.47
CA VAL A 8 9.38 -1.63 -4.17
C VAL A 8 10.30 -2.43 -3.22
N LYS A 9 10.61 -1.87 -2.05
CA LYS A 9 11.53 -2.46 -1.05
C LYS A 9 10.82 -3.33 -0.02
N ASN A 10 9.51 -3.14 0.18
CA ASN A 10 8.72 -3.94 1.11
C ASN A 10 7.89 -5.01 0.36
N PRO A 11 8.09 -6.32 0.63
CA PRO A 11 7.44 -7.38 -0.16
C PRO A 11 5.91 -7.39 -0.04
N ALA A 12 5.38 -7.08 1.15
CA ALA A 12 3.94 -7.05 1.38
C ALA A 12 3.28 -5.84 0.69
N ALA A 13 3.89 -4.66 0.79
CA ALA A 13 3.42 -3.48 0.08
C ALA A 13 3.51 -3.66 -1.44
N ARG A 14 4.62 -4.22 -1.94
CA ARG A 14 4.79 -4.55 -3.36
C ARG A 14 3.66 -5.44 -3.86
N ARG A 15 3.37 -6.54 -3.16
CA ARG A 15 2.29 -7.46 -3.53
C ARG A 15 0.95 -6.74 -3.57
N LYS A 16 0.63 -5.90 -2.57
CA LYS A 16 -0.62 -5.12 -2.56
C LYS A 16 -0.75 -4.22 -3.79
N TRP A 17 0.31 -3.50 -4.15
CA TRP A 17 0.31 -2.63 -5.33
C TRP A 17 0.23 -3.40 -6.64
N LEU A 18 0.94 -4.52 -6.76
CA LEU A 18 0.87 -5.38 -7.94
C LEU A 18 -0.53 -5.96 -8.14
N VAL A 19 -1.19 -6.41 -7.08
CA VAL A 19 -2.58 -6.90 -7.12
C VAL A 19 -3.54 -5.79 -7.55
N PHE A 20 -3.35 -4.57 -7.04
CA PHE A 20 -4.16 -3.42 -7.46
C PHE A 20 -3.99 -3.13 -8.97
N ILE A 21 -2.74 -3.04 -9.44
CA ILE A 21 -2.43 -2.79 -10.85
C ILE A 21 -2.98 -3.91 -11.75
N SER A 22 -2.79 -5.18 -11.36
CA SER A 22 -3.29 -6.32 -12.13
C SER A 22 -4.80 -6.35 -12.21
N THR A 23 -5.50 -5.93 -11.14
CA THR A 23 -6.96 -5.85 -11.13
C THR A 23 -7.46 -4.79 -12.12
N ILE A 24 -6.85 -3.61 -12.12
CA ILE A 24 -7.20 -2.55 -13.09
C ILE A 24 -6.93 -3.03 -14.51
N ALA A 25 -5.78 -3.66 -14.75
CA ALA A 25 -5.45 -4.21 -16.06
C ALA A 25 -6.50 -5.24 -16.49
N ALA A 26 -6.86 -6.20 -15.64
CA ALA A 26 -7.86 -7.21 -15.95
C ALA A 26 -9.22 -6.59 -16.35
N ILE A 27 -9.67 -5.56 -15.64
CA ILE A 27 -10.92 -4.85 -15.97
C ILE A 27 -10.84 -4.18 -17.34
N VAL A 28 -9.75 -3.44 -17.61
CA VAL A 28 -9.60 -2.68 -18.86
C VAL A 28 -9.44 -3.60 -20.07
N PHE A 29 -8.63 -4.66 -19.95
CA PHE A 29 -8.48 -5.66 -21.01
C PHE A 29 -9.77 -6.45 -21.23
N GLY A 30 -10.50 -6.81 -20.16
CA GLY A 30 -11.81 -7.44 -20.26
C GLY A 30 -12.83 -6.55 -20.97
N TYR A 31 -12.86 -5.26 -20.64
CA TYR A 31 -13.71 -4.28 -21.34
C TYR A 31 -13.31 -4.13 -22.82
N GLY A 32 -12.01 -4.11 -23.12
CA GLY A 32 -11.51 -4.09 -24.49
C GLY A 32 -12.00 -5.30 -25.30
N ALA A 33 -11.88 -6.51 -24.73
CA ALA A 33 -12.39 -7.73 -25.37
C ALA A 33 -13.91 -7.65 -25.62
N TYR A 34 -14.68 -7.18 -24.64
CA TYR A 34 -16.12 -6.97 -24.79
C TYR A 34 -16.47 -6.00 -25.92
N ARG A 35 -15.74 -4.88 -26.07
CA ARG A 35 -15.96 -3.92 -27.16
C ARG A 35 -15.72 -4.54 -28.53
N ILE A 36 -14.67 -5.35 -28.68
CA ILE A 36 -14.39 -6.09 -29.92
C ILE A 36 -15.55 -7.03 -30.25
N MET A 37 -16.10 -7.74 -29.25
CA MET A 37 -17.23 -8.66 -29.46
C MET A 37 -18.51 -7.96 -29.94
N ILE A 38 -18.73 -6.69 -29.57
CA ILE A 38 -19.90 -5.91 -30.01
C ILE A 38 -19.70 -5.32 -31.42
N GLY A 39 -18.52 -5.51 -32.02
CA GLY A 39 -18.22 -5.09 -33.39
C GLY A 39 -17.37 -3.83 -33.51
N ASP A 40 -16.77 -3.34 -32.43
CA ASP A 40 -15.76 -2.29 -32.54
C ASP A 40 -14.53 -2.78 -33.31
N SER A 41 -13.86 -1.84 -34.00
CA SER A 41 -12.61 -2.12 -34.71
C SER A 41 -11.52 -2.64 -33.75
N ALA A 42 -11.08 -3.88 -33.96
CA ALA A 42 -10.03 -4.52 -33.17
C ALA A 42 -8.72 -3.71 -33.15
N ILE A 43 -8.34 -3.07 -34.27
CA ILE A 43 -7.15 -2.23 -34.37
C ILE A 43 -7.26 -1.02 -33.44
N ARG A 44 -8.41 -0.32 -33.44
CA ARG A 44 -8.63 0.84 -32.57
C ARG A 44 -8.58 0.44 -31.09
N VAL A 45 -9.24 -0.66 -30.74
CA VAL A 45 -9.24 -1.17 -29.35
C VAL A 45 -7.83 -1.56 -28.93
N ALA A 46 -7.08 -2.27 -29.78
CA ALA A 46 -5.70 -2.67 -29.51
C ALA A 46 -4.78 -1.45 -29.30
N LEU A 47 -4.92 -0.40 -30.12
CA LEU A 47 -4.17 0.85 -29.96
C LEU A 47 -4.47 1.52 -28.61
N LEU A 48 -5.74 1.59 -28.21
CA LEU A 48 -6.13 2.14 -26.90
C LEU A 48 -5.56 1.31 -25.74
N LEU A 49 -5.61 -0.02 -25.83
CA LEU A 49 -5.03 -0.92 -24.82
C LEU A 49 -3.51 -0.79 -24.73
N ALA A 50 -2.81 -0.58 -25.86
CA ALA A 50 -1.37 -0.34 -25.88
C ALA A 50 -1.01 0.98 -25.18
N ILE A 51 -1.73 2.07 -25.49
CA ILE A 51 -1.55 3.37 -24.82
C ILE A 51 -1.82 3.22 -23.33
N PHE A 52 -2.93 2.60 -22.96
CA PHE A 52 -3.27 2.33 -21.56
C PHE A 52 -2.18 1.53 -20.84
N SER A 53 -1.63 0.51 -21.49
CA SER A 53 -0.54 -0.33 -20.95
C SER A 53 0.72 0.48 -20.68
N LEU A 54 1.05 1.44 -21.54
CA LEU A 54 2.16 2.36 -21.32
C LEU A 54 1.91 3.24 -20.09
N PHE A 55 0.73 3.83 -19.97
CA PHE A 55 0.37 4.69 -18.82
C PHE A 55 0.34 3.91 -17.50
N ILE A 56 -0.23 2.71 -17.47
CA ILE A 56 -0.29 1.91 -16.24
C ILE A 56 1.10 1.43 -15.83
N LEU A 57 1.99 1.15 -16.77
CA LEU A 57 3.39 0.82 -16.50
C LEU A 57 4.13 2.00 -15.86
N LEU A 58 4.01 3.20 -16.45
CA LEU A 58 4.59 4.42 -15.91
C LEU A 58 4.05 4.72 -14.51
N TYR A 59 2.74 4.60 -14.34
CA TYR A 59 2.09 4.74 -13.03
C TYR A 59 2.63 3.72 -12.02
N ALA A 60 2.81 2.45 -12.41
CA ALA A 60 3.35 1.41 -11.55
C ALA A 60 4.77 1.75 -11.07
N ILE A 61 5.64 2.20 -11.97
CA ILE A 61 7.01 2.62 -11.64
C ILE A 61 6.97 3.77 -10.63
N MET A 62 6.19 4.82 -10.91
CA MET A 62 6.04 5.98 -10.03
C MET A 62 5.47 5.57 -8.66
N ALA A 63 4.40 4.78 -8.64
CA ALA A 63 3.73 4.36 -7.41
C ALA A 63 4.63 3.45 -6.55
N LEU A 64 5.36 2.51 -7.15
CA LEU A 64 6.23 1.61 -6.41
C LEU A 64 7.47 2.31 -5.87
N GLY A 65 8.03 3.26 -6.64
CA GLY A 65 9.22 4.04 -6.27
C GLY A 65 8.97 5.19 -5.30
N LYS A 66 7.74 5.71 -5.23
CA LYS A 66 7.41 6.86 -4.37
C LYS A 66 7.62 6.55 -2.88
N PRO A 67 8.42 7.35 -2.15
CA PRO A 67 8.56 7.22 -0.71
C PRO A 67 7.25 7.61 -0.01
N ARG A 68 6.87 6.83 0.99
CA ARG A 68 5.66 7.00 1.77
C ARG A 68 6.04 7.14 3.23
N TYR A 69 5.60 8.23 3.86
CA TYR A 69 5.99 8.58 5.21
C TYR A 69 4.93 8.16 6.23
N TYR A 70 5.38 7.52 7.29
CA TYR A 70 4.63 7.27 8.50
C TYR A 70 5.15 8.16 9.61
N PHE A 71 4.23 8.60 10.47
CA PHE A 71 4.56 9.40 11.65
C PHE A 71 3.93 8.74 12.87
N LEU A 72 4.73 8.55 13.90
CA LEU A 72 4.29 8.15 15.23
C LEU A 72 4.51 9.33 16.18
N ASP A 73 3.40 9.88 16.65
CA ASP A 73 3.34 10.94 17.66
C ASP A 73 2.87 10.37 19.00
N ASP A 74 2.76 11.19 20.05
CA ASP A 74 2.38 10.77 21.41
C ASP A 74 0.98 10.18 21.51
N GLU A 75 0.04 10.69 20.72
CA GLU A 75 -1.33 10.17 20.70
C GLU A 75 -1.68 9.42 19.42
N PHE A 76 -0.93 9.59 18.32
CA PHE A 76 -1.37 9.14 17.01
C PHE A 76 -0.33 8.36 16.21
N VAL A 77 -0.82 7.39 15.44
CA VAL A 77 -0.16 6.80 14.29
C VAL A 77 -0.77 7.43 13.03
N ILE A 78 0.07 8.05 12.19
CA ILE A 78 -0.38 8.83 11.04
C ILE A 78 0.24 8.29 9.74
N TYR A 79 -0.63 8.07 8.76
CA TYR A 79 -0.31 7.81 7.37
C TYR A 79 -1.28 8.60 6.51
N ARG A 80 -0.88 9.80 6.06
CA ARG A 80 -1.80 10.74 5.41
C ARG A 80 -2.60 10.06 4.27
N PRO A 81 -3.93 10.25 4.22
CA PRO A 81 -4.76 11.07 5.11
C PRO A 81 -5.20 10.38 6.42
N PHE A 82 -4.94 9.08 6.58
CA PHE A 82 -5.37 8.29 7.72
C PHE A 82 -4.60 8.60 9.00
N ARG A 83 -5.32 8.64 10.12
CA ARG A 83 -4.78 8.76 11.48
C ARG A 83 -5.49 7.74 12.37
N THR A 84 -4.75 7.16 13.30
CA THR A 84 -5.27 6.24 14.33
C THR A 84 -4.78 6.72 15.69
N ARG A 85 -5.69 6.88 16.66
CA ARG A 85 -5.31 7.15 18.05
C ARG A 85 -4.68 5.91 18.67
N LEU A 86 -3.57 6.07 19.38
CA LEU A 86 -2.89 4.97 20.07
C LEU A 86 -3.77 4.36 21.17
N GLY A 87 -4.61 5.16 21.84
CA GLY A 87 -5.60 4.63 22.80
C GLY A 87 -6.67 3.72 22.19
N GLU A 88 -6.88 3.74 20.87
CA GLU A 88 -7.79 2.81 20.18
C GLU A 88 -7.11 1.49 19.77
N VAL A 89 -5.78 1.43 19.90
CA VAL A 89 -4.97 0.26 19.54
C VAL A 89 -4.94 -0.67 20.76
N THR A 90 -5.62 -1.80 20.66
CA THR A 90 -5.68 -2.80 21.73
C THR A 90 -4.49 -3.77 21.72
N GLY A 91 -3.62 -3.67 20.71
CA GLY A 91 -2.40 -4.46 20.58
C GLY A 91 -1.81 -4.38 19.19
N TYR A 92 -0.73 -5.13 18.95
CA TYR A 92 -0.09 -5.21 17.63
C TYR A 92 0.51 -6.59 17.39
N SER A 93 0.84 -6.90 16.14
CA SER A 93 1.60 -8.08 15.76
C SER A 93 2.71 -7.67 14.78
N VAL A 94 3.90 -8.19 14.99
CA VAL A 94 5.07 -7.94 14.15
C VAL A 94 5.28 -9.11 13.21
N ASP A 95 5.57 -8.81 11.94
CA ASP A 95 5.93 -9.79 10.92
C ASP A 95 7.23 -9.31 10.26
N GLU A 96 8.36 -9.78 10.82
CA GLU A 96 9.70 -9.42 10.35
C GLU A 96 9.95 -9.92 8.92
N GLY A 97 9.47 -11.13 8.59
CA GLY A 97 9.62 -11.70 7.24
C GLY A 97 8.92 -10.87 6.16
N ARG A 98 7.86 -10.14 6.52
CA ARG A 98 7.15 -9.22 5.62
C ARG A 98 7.43 -7.74 5.88
N MET A 99 8.35 -7.43 6.81
CA MET A 99 8.76 -6.07 7.15
C MET A 99 7.58 -5.16 7.54
N LEU A 100 6.67 -5.66 8.39
CA LEU A 100 5.46 -4.91 8.76
C LEU A 100 5.04 -5.11 10.22
N ILE A 101 4.30 -4.12 10.72
CA ILE A 101 3.60 -4.18 12.00
C ILE A 101 2.10 -3.99 11.73
N LYS A 102 1.27 -4.92 12.18
CA LYS A 102 -0.20 -4.80 12.12
C LYS A 102 -0.71 -4.31 13.47
N LEU A 103 -1.48 -3.23 13.45
CA LEU A 103 -2.14 -2.67 14.62
C LEU A 103 -3.51 -3.33 14.77
N LYS A 104 -3.79 -3.89 15.95
CA LYS A 104 -5.13 -4.31 16.35
C LYS A 104 -5.84 -3.10 16.93
N LYS A 105 -6.89 -2.64 16.27
CA LYS A 105 -7.65 -1.46 16.70
C LYS A 105 -9.13 -1.70 16.56
N ARG A 106 -9.94 -1.00 17.35
CA ARG A 106 -11.40 -0.93 17.12
C ARG A 106 -11.67 0.00 15.92
N GLY A 107 -12.60 -0.39 15.04
CA GLY A 107 -13.04 0.41 13.88
C GLY A 107 -12.32 0.15 12.53
N ILE A 108 -13.00 0.49 11.43
CA ILE A 108 -12.59 0.19 10.05
C ILE A 108 -11.63 1.24 9.47
N LEU A 109 -11.82 2.51 9.83
CA LEU A 109 -11.07 3.67 9.32
C LEU A 109 -9.81 3.93 10.14
N GLY A 110 -8.67 4.17 9.48
CA GLY A 110 -7.40 4.49 10.13
C GLY A 110 -6.25 3.57 9.69
N VAL A 111 -5.05 3.87 10.20
CA VAL A 111 -3.84 3.08 9.97
C VAL A 111 -3.97 1.72 10.64
N LYS A 112 -4.00 0.64 9.85
CA LYS A 112 -4.02 -0.76 10.30
C LYS A 112 -2.68 -1.47 10.16
N THR A 113 -1.88 -1.06 9.18
CA THR A 113 -0.61 -1.70 8.86
C THR A 113 0.46 -0.66 8.63
N LEU A 114 1.60 -0.86 9.27
CA LEU A 114 2.83 -0.09 9.12
C LEU A 114 3.81 -0.92 8.32
N TYR A 115 4.38 -0.32 7.27
CA TYR A 115 5.39 -0.96 6.42
C TYR A 115 6.74 -0.32 6.65
N PHE A 116 7.80 -1.11 6.52
CA PHE A 116 9.18 -0.71 6.76
C PHE A 116 10.09 -1.14 5.59
N GLU A 117 11.16 -0.39 5.34
CA GLU A 117 12.22 -0.75 4.38
C GLU A 117 13.31 -1.61 5.01
N ASN A 118 13.67 -1.33 6.26
CA ASN A 118 14.79 -1.97 6.96
C ASN A 118 14.34 -2.45 8.35
N ILE A 119 15.11 -3.38 8.92
CA ILE A 119 14.76 -4.07 10.16
C ILE A 119 14.98 -3.16 11.39
N GLU A 120 15.87 -2.18 11.27
CA GLU A 120 16.18 -1.22 12.31
C GLU A 120 14.98 -0.32 12.61
N ASP A 121 14.40 0.28 11.57
CA ASP A 121 13.19 1.10 11.66
C ASP A 121 12.01 0.30 12.24
N LEU A 122 11.87 -0.96 11.83
CA LEU A 122 10.84 -1.85 12.33
C LEU A 122 11.01 -2.10 13.83
N LYS A 123 12.23 -2.44 14.27
CA LYS A 123 12.55 -2.70 15.68
C LYS A 123 12.44 -1.43 16.53
N GLU A 124 12.82 -0.28 16.01
CA GLU A 124 12.68 0.99 16.71
C GLU A 124 11.20 1.37 16.87
N ALA A 125 10.41 1.25 15.79
CA ALA A 125 8.97 1.51 15.84
C ALA A 125 8.26 0.56 16.81
N GLU A 126 8.63 -0.72 16.82
CA GLU A 126 8.13 -1.70 17.79
C GLU A 126 8.44 -1.28 19.24
N LYS A 127 9.71 -0.94 19.54
CA LYS A 127 10.11 -0.50 20.89
C LYS A 127 9.27 0.71 21.35
N ARG A 128 9.06 1.68 20.46
CA ARG A 128 8.25 2.87 20.77
C ARG A 128 6.77 2.52 20.96
N LEU A 129 6.20 1.68 20.11
CA LEU A 129 4.81 1.20 20.26
C LEU A 129 4.63 0.45 21.59
N LYS A 130 5.57 -0.44 21.94
CA LYS A 130 5.55 -1.18 23.20
C LYS A 130 5.59 -0.26 24.42
N LYS A 131 6.39 0.82 24.36
CA LYS A 131 6.46 1.83 25.43
C LYS A 131 5.14 2.57 25.59
N LYS A 132 4.52 2.99 24.48
CA LYS A 132 3.29 3.78 24.47
C LYS A 132 2.01 3.00 24.77
N LEU A 133 2.01 1.69 24.52
CA LEU A 133 0.85 0.82 24.82
C LEU A 133 0.91 0.19 26.22
N ARG A 134 2.02 0.33 26.94
CA ARG A 134 2.17 -0.10 28.34
C ARG A 134 1.88 1.01 29.35
N SER A 135 1.88 2.28 28.93
CA SER A 135 1.38 3.42 29.72
C SER A 135 -0.12 3.57 29.54
#